data_AF-A0AAX6DYC4-F1
#
_entry.id   AF-A0AAX6DYC4-F1
#
_cell.length_a   1.000
_cell.length_b   1.000
_cell.length_c   1.000
_cell.angle_alpha   90.00
_cell.angle_beta   90.00
_cell.angle_gamma   90.00
#
_symmetry.space_group_name_H-M   'P 1'
#
loop_
_entity.id
_entity.type
_entity.pdbx_description
1 polymer ?
#
loop_
_entity_poly.entity_id
_entity_poly.type
_entity_poly.pdbx_seq_one_letter_code
_entity_poly.pdbx_strand_id
1 'polypeptide(L)'
;MALQSLSTATAARSLLPPPTSTTPAAAPSCFIRANGTGRVCARRSAFSLRSSASYARLEAPFAAASFPLTSAKKKKKSAGGAFRCATMDEIEAEKLSIEKDAKERMEKTIESVRTNFGALRAGRSSPAMLDRVEVEYYGTPVSLKSIAQISTPDASSILVQPYDKSSLKIIEKAIVNSNLGLTPNNDGEVIRLTVPQLTSDRRKELTKVVAKQGEEGKVAIRNIRRDAIKEYQKLEKEKKLSEDNVKDLSSDLQKVTDEYMKKIESVLKQKEKELLSV
;
A
#
# COMPACT_ATOMS: atom_id res chain seq x y z
N MET A 1 54.79 -36.44 11.26
CA MET A 1 55.18 -35.19 11.95
C MET A 1 53.92 -34.34 12.08
N ALA A 2 53.24 -34.48 13.23
CA ALA A 2 53.24 -33.52 14.34
C ALA A 2 52.22 -32.37 14.10
N LEU A 3 51.03 -32.41 14.73
CA LEU A 3 50.69 -31.74 16.03
C LEU A 3 50.47 -30.23 15.82
N GLN A 4 49.29 -29.60 16.01
CA GLN A 4 48.62 -29.14 17.26
C GLN A 4 47.29 -28.45 16.82
N SER A 5 46.08 -28.62 17.38
CA SER A 5 45.51 -28.44 18.73
C SER A 5 45.55 -27.00 19.29
N LEU A 6 44.36 -26.48 19.70
CA LEU A 6 43.99 -25.42 20.70
C LEU A 6 42.88 -24.52 20.09
N SER A 7 41.59 -24.52 20.49
CA SER A 7 40.88 -24.39 21.78
C SER A 7 40.52 -22.94 22.18
N THR A 8 39.19 -22.71 22.29
CA THR A 8 38.40 -21.91 23.27
C THR A 8 38.42 -20.36 23.30
N ALA A 9 37.22 -19.78 23.15
CA ALA A 9 36.62 -18.70 23.98
C ALA A 9 35.15 -18.51 23.56
N THR A 10 34.14 -19.03 24.26
CA THR A 10 33.45 -18.45 25.46
C THR A 10 33.19 -16.95 25.39
N ALA A 11 31.97 -16.57 25.02
CA ALA A 11 31.35 -15.32 25.46
C ALA A 11 29.85 -15.53 25.66
N ALA A 12 29.48 -15.79 26.92
CA ALA A 12 28.11 -15.68 27.40
C ALA A 12 27.73 -14.20 27.53
N ARG A 13 26.58 -13.80 26.98
CA ARG A 13 25.94 -12.53 27.34
C ARG A 13 24.41 -12.63 27.30
N SER A 14 23.88 -12.93 28.48
CA SER A 14 22.67 -12.39 29.11
C SER A 14 21.57 -11.79 28.22
N LEU A 15 20.49 -12.56 28.08
CA LEU A 15 19.08 -12.23 28.35
C LEU A 15 18.70 -10.73 28.49
N LEU A 16 17.91 -10.23 27.53
CA LEU A 16 16.86 -9.22 27.74
C LEU A 16 15.78 -9.41 26.63
N PRO A 17 14.50 -9.68 26.96
CA PRO A 17 13.42 -9.71 25.97
C PRO A 17 12.86 -8.29 25.70
N PRO A 18 12.42 -7.97 24.47
CA PRO A 18 11.73 -6.72 24.16
C PRO A 18 10.27 -6.72 24.69
N PRO A 19 9.69 -5.54 24.97
CA PRO A 19 8.39 -5.41 25.63
C PRO A 19 7.22 -5.86 24.73
N THR A 20 6.30 -6.60 25.36
CA THR A 20 5.02 -7.06 24.82
C THR A 20 4.08 -5.89 24.50
N SER A 21 3.57 -5.83 23.28
CA SER A 21 2.48 -4.94 22.90
C SER A 21 1.15 -5.44 23.48
N THR A 22 0.52 -4.58 24.27
CA THR A 22 -0.80 -4.76 24.85
C THR A 22 -1.86 -4.68 23.74
N THR A 23 -2.58 -5.77 23.53
CA THR A 23 -3.86 -5.78 22.80
C THR A 23 -4.99 -5.45 23.78
N PRO A 24 -5.95 -4.57 23.41
CA PRO A 24 -7.28 -4.63 23.97
C PRO A 24 -8.23 -5.33 22.98
N ALA A 25 -8.74 -6.47 23.41
CA ALA A 25 -9.81 -7.20 22.78
C ALA A 25 -11.18 -6.55 23.06
N ALA A 26 -12.05 -6.71 22.07
CA ALA A 26 -13.51 -6.90 22.18
C ALA A 26 -14.40 -5.75 22.68
N ALA A 27 -15.24 -5.28 21.75
CA ALA A 27 -16.60 -4.78 22.01
C ALA A 27 -17.48 -5.87 22.66
N PRO A 28 -18.66 -5.52 23.21
CA PRO A 28 -19.85 -5.73 22.39
C PRO A 28 -20.97 -4.67 22.50
N SER A 29 -21.84 -4.81 21.51
CA SER A 29 -23.10 -4.17 21.12
C SER A 29 -24.24 -4.04 22.14
N CYS A 30 -25.29 -3.32 21.69
CA CYS A 30 -26.74 -3.38 22.02
C CYS A 30 -27.28 -2.25 22.92
N PHE A 31 -28.47 -1.65 22.77
CA PHE A 31 -29.60 -1.65 21.80
C PHE A 31 -30.70 -0.69 22.36
N ILE A 32 -31.64 -0.21 21.49
CA ILE A 32 -33.01 0.36 21.77
C ILE A 32 -33.14 1.81 22.34
N ARG A 33 -34.16 2.66 22.11
CA ARG A 33 -35.15 3.05 21.06
C ARG A 33 -36.18 4.00 21.73
N ALA A 34 -36.63 5.02 20.98
CA ALA A 34 -37.97 5.68 20.98
C ALA A 34 -38.46 6.60 22.13
N ASN A 35 -38.80 7.85 21.74
CA ASN A 35 -40.12 8.53 21.79
C ASN A 35 -39.87 10.07 21.67
N GLY A 36 -40.55 10.92 20.90
CA GLY A 36 -41.86 10.88 20.26
C GLY A 36 -42.64 12.16 20.63
N THR A 37 -43.22 12.85 19.63
CA THR A 37 -44.17 14.00 19.69
C THR A 37 -43.54 15.40 19.86
N GLY A 38 -43.89 16.47 19.14
CA GLY A 38 -44.85 16.69 18.04
C GLY A 38 -45.37 18.14 18.08
N ARG A 39 -45.35 18.86 16.93
CA ARG A 39 -46.47 19.68 16.38
C ARG A 39 -45.98 20.68 15.33
N VAL A 40 -46.45 20.43 14.11
CA VAL A 40 -46.62 21.40 13.03
C VAL A 40 -47.97 22.07 13.24
N CYS A 41 -48.08 23.37 12.97
CA CYS A 41 -49.28 23.97 12.37
C CYS A 41 -48.93 25.31 11.72
N ALA A 42 -49.10 25.35 10.40
CA ALA A 42 -49.02 26.54 9.57
C ALA A 42 -50.34 27.34 9.58
N ARG A 43 -50.24 28.58 9.10
CA ARG A 43 -51.12 29.29 8.13
C ARG A 43 -51.76 30.62 8.58
N ARG A 44 -51.70 31.53 7.58
CA ARG A 44 -52.57 32.68 7.22
C ARG A 44 -52.31 34.01 7.96
N SER A 45 -52.33 35.18 7.32
CA SER A 45 -52.57 35.58 5.92
C SER A 45 -52.34 37.09 5.71
N ALA A 46 -51.76 37.43 4.55
CA ALA A 46 -52.12 38.49 3.60
C ALA A 46 -52.13 40.01 3.97
N PHE A 47 -51.94 40.80 2.89
CA PHE A 47 -52.08 42.25 2.64
C PHE A 47 -50.76 43.03 2.47
N SER A 48 -50.58 43.95 1.52
CA SER A 48 -50.93 44.07 0.08
C SER A 48 -50.11 45.25 -0.48
N LEU A 49 -49.69 45.14 -1.74
CA LEU A 49 -49.22 46.14 -2.73
C LEU A 49 -49.32 47.68 -2.44
N ARG A 50 -48.20 48.41 -2.69
CA ARG A 50 -48.03 49.70 -3.45
C ARG A 50 -46.65 50.29 -3.09
N SER A 51 -45.68 50.51 -3.97
CA SER A 51 -45.54 51.39 -5.17
C SER A 51 -45.66 52.90 -4.90
N SER A 52 -44.52 53.59 -4.89
CA SER A 52 -44.23 55.00 -5.33
C SER A 52 -42.87 55.39 -4.70
N ALA A 53 -41.80 55.62 -5.45
CA ALA A 53 -41.49 56.79 -6.27
C ALA A 53 -41.38 58.11 -5.47
N SER A 54 -40.17 58.69 -5.51
CA SER A 54 -39.86 60.13 -5.61
C SER A 54 -39.13 60.79 -4.41
N TYR A 55 -37.87 61.15 -4.69
CA TYR A 55 -37.21 62.46 -4.55
C TYR A 55 -37.12 63.24 -3.21
N ALA A 56 -35.93 63.85 -3.09
CA ALA A 56 -35.53 65.06 -2.35
C ALA A 56 -35.25 64.90 -0.83
N ARG A 57 -33.99 65.03 -0.40
CA ARG A 57 -33.18 66.25 -0.20
C ARG A 57 -33.42 66.85 1.19
N LEU A 58 -32.49 66.64 2.10
CA LEU A 58 -32.30 67.51 3.26
C LEU A 58 -30.81 67.83 3.40
N GLU A 59 -30.55 69.12 3.28
CA GLU A 59 -29.30 69.80 3.59
C GLU A 59 -29.09 69.83 5.11
N ALA A 60 -27.84 69.74 5.55
CA ALA A 60 -27.42 70.29 6.84
C ALA A 60 -25.97 70.79 6.74
N PRO A 61 -25.62 71.88 7.45
CA PRO A 61 -24.63 72.83 6.96
C PRO A 61 -23.21 72.63 7.53
N PHE A 62 -22.30 73.28 6.81
CA PHE A 62 -20.92 73.65 7.14
C PHE A 62 -20.64 73.89 8.63
N ALA A 63 -19.61 73.19 9.14
CA ALA A 63 -18.71 73.76 10.14
C ALA A 63 -17.28 73.57 9.64
N ALA A 64 -16.64 74.69 9.35
CA ALA A 64 -15.28 74.79 8.85
C ALA A 64 -14.27 74.43 9.95
N ALA A 65 -13.38 73.49 9.66
CA ALA A 65 -12.08 73.41 10.29
C ALA A 65 -11.02 73.20 9.20
N SER A 66 -10.07 74.12 9.22
CA SER A 66 -8.99 74.39 8.28
C SER A 66 -8.02 73.22 8.08
N PHE A 67 -7.61 73.08 6.81
CA PHE A 67 -6.59 72.19 6.23
C PHE A 67 -5.25 72.11 7.02
N PRO A 68 -4.46 71.03 6.83
CA PRO A 68 -3.53 71.02 5.70
C PRO A 68 -3.65 69.78 4.81
N LEU A 69 -3.64 70.03 3.50
CA LEU A 69 -3.23 69.06 2.48
C LEU A 69 -1.85 68.50 2.85
N THR A 70 -1.79 67.25 3.31
CA THR A 70 -0.55 66.48 3.24
C THR A 70 -0.46 65.83 1.87
N SER A 71 0.37 66.45 1.04
CA SER A 71 0.88 65.96 -0.23
C SER A 71 1.10 64.44 -0.25
N ALA A 72 0.56 63.83 -1.30
CA ALA A 72 0.81 62.46 -1.70
C ALA A 72 2.32 62.22 -1.89
N LYS A 73 2.93 61.47 -0.99
CA LYS A 73 4.09 60.64 -1.34
C LYS A 73 3.61 59.23 -1.63
N LYS A 74 3.17 59.03 -2.88
CA LYS A 74 3.10 57.71 -3.50
C LYS A 74 4.54 57.18 -3.55
N LYS A 75 5.00 56.55 -2.48
CA LYS A 75 6.23 55.75 -2.51
C LYS A 75 5.94 54.62 -3.50
N LYS A 76 6.39 54.81 -4.76
CA LYS A 76 6.75 53.70 -5.63
C LYS A 76 7.77 52.88 -4.84
N LYS A 77 7.30 51.86 -4.12
CA LYS A 77 8.17 50.73 -3.82
C LYS A 77 8.38 50.06 -5.18
N SER A 78 9.44 50.46 -5.86
CA SER A 78 10.11 49.60 -6.83
C SER A 78 10.65 48.41 -6.06
N ALA A 79 9.77 47.50 -5.68
CA ALA A 79 10.16 46.15 -5.33
C ALA A 79 10.46 45.46 -6.66
N GLY A 80 11.63 45.77 -7.22
CA GLY A 80 12.34 44.81 -8.04
C GLY A 80 12.75 43.67 -7.12
N GLY A 81 11.78 42.84 -6.75
CA GLY A 81 12.09 41.52 -6.22
C GLY A 81 12.68 40.78 -7.40
N ALA A 82 13.99 40.57 -7.39
CA ALA A 82 14.61 39.65 -8.31
C ALA A 82 13.81 38.35 -8.22
N PHE A 83 13.06 38.03 -9.27
CA PHE A 83 12.64 36.66 -9.49
C PHE A 83 13.95 35.89 -9.58
N ARG A 84 14.35 35.26 -8.48
CA ARG A 84 15.37 34.22 -8.52
C ARG A 84 14.70 33.09 -9.28
N CYS A 85 14.78 33.14 -10.61
CA CYS A 85 14.62 31.93 -11.39
C CYS A 85 15.65 30.96 -10.80
N ALA A 86 15.17 29.87 -10.22
CA ALA A 86 16.06 28.84 -9.69
C ALA A 86 17.07 28.47 -10.76
N THR A 87 18.31 28.29 -10.33
CA THR A 87 19.34 27.78 -11.23
C THR A 87 18.91 26.39 -11.71
N MET A 88 19.28 26.02 -12.94
CA MET A 88 18.90 24.72 -13.52
C MET A 88 19.30 23.56 -12.59
N ASP A 89 20.44 23.69 -11.92
CA ASP A 89 20.96 22.71 -10.95
C ASP A 89 20.03 22.52 -9.73
N GLU A 90 19.39 23.58 -9.23
CA GLU A 90 18.45 23.50 -8.11
C GLU A 90 17.17 22.76 -8.54
N ILE A 91 16.68 23.05 -9.75
CA ILE A 91 15.49 22.40 -10.32
C ILE A 91 15.75 20.91 -10.54
N GLU A 92 16.93 20.56 -11.06
CA GLU A 92 17.33 19.18 -11.27
C GLU A 92 17.49 18.41 -9.96
N ALA A 93 18.09 19.02 -8.93
CA ALA A 93 18.22 18.40 -7.61
C ALA A 93 16.86 18.10 -6.98
N GLU A 94 15.94 19.07 -7.01
CA GLU A 94 14.58 18.89 -6.48
C GLU A 94 13.81 17.84 -7.28
N LYS A 95 13.88 17.87 -8.62
CA LYS A 95 13.30 16.85 -9.50
C LYS A 95 13.78 15.45 -9.12
N LEU A 96 15.09 15.27 -9.04
CA LEU A 96 15.70 13.97 -8.77
C LEU A 96 15.31 13.42 -7.40
N SER A 97 15.18 14.27 -6.38
CA SER A 97 14.75 13.84 -5.04
C SER A 97 13.31 13.30 -5.05
N ILE A 98 12.35 14.08 -5.55
CA ILE A 98 10.93 13.73 -5.57
C ILE A 98 10.67 12.53 -6.50
N GLU A 99 11.33 12.48 -7.65
CA GLU A 99 11.21 11.34 -8.56
C GLU A 99 11.73 10.03 -7.96
N LYS A 100 12.87 10.06 -7.25
CA LYS A 100 13.43 8.88 -6.60
C LYS A 100 12.49 8.37 -5.51
N ASP A 101 12.00 9.27 -4.65
CA ASP A 101 11.06 8.92 -3.58
C ASP A 101 9.76 8.33 -4.15
N ALA A 102 9.24 8.91 -5.24
CA ALA A 102 8.06 8.38 -5.92
C ALA A 102 8.32 6.99 -6.53
N LYS A 103 9.46 6.79 -7.20
CA LYS A 103 9.84 5.50 -7.81
C LYS A 103 10.00 4.41 -6.74
N GLU A 104 10.69 4.68 -5.64
CA GLU A 104 10.85 3.73 -4.54
C GLU A 104 9.52 3.33 -3.91
N ARG A 105 8.61 4.30 -3.70
CA ARG A 105 7.26 4.02 -3.19
C ARG A 105 6.43 3.20 -4.19
N MET A 106 6.55 3.46 -5.49
CA MET A 106 5.87 2.68 -6.53
C MET A 106 6.40 1.24 -6.60
N GLU A 107 7.71 1.03 -6.46
CA GLU A 107 8.32 -0.29 -6.44
C GLU A 107 7.88 -1.12 -5.24
N LYS A 108 7.91 -0.53 -4.04
CA LYS A 108 7.35 -1.15 -2.81
C LYS A 108 5.88 -1.51 -2.97
N THR A 109 5.11 -0.68 -3.68
CA THR A 109 3.70 -0.97 -4.00
C THR A 109 3.58 -2.22 -4.88
N ILE A 110 4.41 -2.35 -5.92
CA ILE A 110 4.42 -3.54 -6.78
C ILE A 110 4.82 -4.80 -6.00
N GLU A 111 5.82 -4.71 -5.14
CA GLU A 111 6.24 -5.82 -4.27
C GLU A 111 5.13 -6.27 -3.32
N SER A 112 4.39 -5.31 -2.75
CA SER A 112 3.24 -5.61 -1.90
C SER A 112 2.14 -6.33 -2.68
N VAL A 113 1.83 -5.87 -3.90
CA VAL A 113 0.84 -6.51 -4.79
C VAL A 113 1.28 -7.92 -5.18
N ARG A 114 2.55 -8.13 -5.50
CA ARG A 114 3.11 -9.46 -5.78
C ARG A 114 3.01 -10.40 -4.60
N THR A 115 3.30 -9.91 -3.39
CA THR A 115 3.17 -10.67 -2.15
C THR A 115 1.71 -11.06 -1.89
N ASN A 116 0.78 -10.12 -2.10
CA ASN A 116 -0.65 -10.36 -1.95
C ASN A 116 -1.17 -11.42 -2.95
N PHE A 117 -0.72 -11.38 -4.20
CA PHE A 117 -1.03 -12.43 -5.18
C PHE A 117 -0.36 -13.77 -4.88
N GLY A 118 0.82 -13.77 -4.25
CA GLY A 118 1.47 -14.98 -3.76
C GLY A 118 0.67 -15.69 -2.65
N ALA A 119 -0.06 -14.92 -1.83
CA ALA A 119 -0.96 -15.48 -0.82
C ALA A 119 -2.20 -16.15 -1.45
N LEU A 120 -2.65 -15.68 -2.61
CA LEU A 120 -3.77 -16.27 -3.36
C LEU A 120 -3.30 -17.47 -4.19
N ARG A 121 -3.56 -18.68 -3.69
CA ARG A 121 -3.17 -19.93 -4.34
C ARG A 121 -4.18 -20.37 -5.40
N ALA A 122 -3.68 -20.69 -6.59
CA ALA A 122 -4.47 -21.17 -7.74
C ALA A 122 -4.64 -22.70 -7.77
N GLY A 123 -4.42 -23.40 -6.66
CA GLY A 123 -4.45 -24.88 -6.63
C GLY A 123 -3.29 -25.55 -7.36
N ARG A 124 -2.29 -24.77 -7.81
CA ARG A 124 -1.08 -25.29 -8.43
C ARG A 124 -0.10 -25.79 -7.37
N SER A 125 0.41 -26.99 -7.60
CA SER A 125 1.53 -27.58 -6.89
C SER A 125 2.74 -26.64 -6.94
N SER A 126 3.22 -26.23 -5.77
CA SER A 126 4.43 -25.42 -5.64
C SER A 126 5.23 -25.86 -4.41
N PRO A 127 6.57 -25.90 -4.50
CA PRO A 127 7.42 -26.33 -3.40
C PRO A 127 7.31 -25.38 -2.18
N ALA A 128 7.00 -24.11 -2.42
CA ALA A 128 6.80 -23.08 -1.40
C ALA A 128 5.63 -23.39 -0.42
N MET A 129 4.75 -24.35 -0.73
CA MET A 129 3.72 -24.79 0.21
C MET A 129 4.30 -25.49 1.44
N LEU A 130 5.46 -26.13 1.30
CA LEU A 130 6.10 -26.94 2.34
C LEU A 130 7.17 -26.19 3.14
N ASP A 131 7.46 -24.92 2.82
CA ASP A 131 8.50 -24.13 3.50
C ASP A 131 8.19 -23.87 4.98
N ARG A 132 6.92 -23.92 5.39
CA ARG A 132 6.49 -23.73 6.79
C ARG A 132 6.50 -25.03 7.61
N VAL A 133 6.80 -26.17 6.99
CA VAL A 133 6.78 -27.48 7.65
C VAL A 133 8.11 -27.72 8.33
N GLU A 134 8.05 -27.93 9.64
CA GLU A 134 9.19 -28.34 10.46
C GLU A 134 9.09 -29.83 10.77
N VAL A 135 10.21 -30.52 10.66
CA VAL A 135 10.35 -31.96 10.90
C VAL A 135 11.31 -32.14 12.05
N GLU A 136 10.93 -32.97 13.03
CA GLU A 136 11.80 -33.31 14.14
C GLU A 136 12.84 -34.36 13.70
N TYR A 137 14.06 -33.91 13.40
CA TYR A 137 15.15 -34.77 12.96
C TYR A 137 16.18 -34.88 14.09
N TYR A 138 16.38 -36.10 14.59
CA TYR A 138 17.23 -36.38 15.76
C TYR A 138 16.97 -35.46 16.97
N GLY A 139 15.69 -35.17 17.26
CA GLY A 139 15.29 -34.38 18.44
C GLY A 139 15.46 -32.86 18.29
N THR A 140 15.77 -32.37 17.09
CA THR A 140 15.74 -30.93 16.78
C THR A 140 14.76 -30.64 15.65
N PRO A 141 13.96 -29.56 15.74
CA PRO A 141 13.09 -29.14 14.66
C PRO A 141 13.93 -28.51 13.53
N VAL A 142 13.83 -29.07 12.34
CA VAL A 142 14.55 -28.61 11.14
C VAL A 142 13.53 -28.42 10.01
N SER A 143 13.78 -27.46 9.12
CA SER A 143 12.90 -27.24 7.97
C SER A 143 12.93 -28.43 7.01
N LEU A 144 11.77 -28.77 6.43
CA LEU A 144 11.64 -29.90 5.48
C LEU A 144 12.61 -29.75 4.29
N LYS A 145 12.81 -28.51 3.82
CA LYS A 145 13.68 -28.18 2.68
C LYS A 145 15.15 -28.57 2.90
N SER A 146 15.61 -28.67 4.14
CA SER A 146 16.98 -29.08 4.46
C SER A 146 17.16 -30.60 4.47
N ILE A 147 16.10 -31.36 4.72
CA ILE A 147 16.13 -32.83 4.87
C ILE A 147 15.74 -33.53 3.57
N ALA A 148 14.98 -32.86 2.70
CA ALA A 148 14.46 -33.44 1.48
C ALA A 148 14.54 -32.48 0.30
N GLN A 149 14.75 -33.07 -0.88
CA GLN A 149 14.57 -32.40 -2.16
C GLN A 149 13.07 -32.37 -2.51
N ILE A 150 12.56 -31.17 -2.77
CA ILE A 150 11.16 -30.96 -3.14
C ILE A 150 11.09 -30.65 -4.64
N SER A 151 10.32 -31.43 -5.38
CA SER A 151 10.11 -31.27 -6.82
C SER A 151 8.62 -31.31 -7.17
N THR A 152 8.26 -30.68 -8.27
CA THR A 152 6.87 -30.64 -8.78
C THR A 152 6.84 -31.24 -10.17
N PRO A 153 6.64 -32.56 -10.31
CA PRO A 153 6.60 -33.22 -11.62
C PRO A 153 5.33 -32.83 -12.41
N ASP A 154 4.18 -32.71 -11.73
CA ASP A 154 2.92 -32.27 -12.33
C ASP A 154 2.33 -31.05 -11.61
N ALA A 155 1.39 -30.36 -12.26
CA ALA A 155 0.72 -29.20 -11.67
C ALA A 155 -0.13 -29.53 -10.43
N SER A 156 -0.49 -30.79 -10.21
CA SER A 156 -1.31 -31.26 -9.09
C SER A 156 -0.55 -32.15 -8.10
N SER A 157 0.72 -32.49 -8.37
CA SER A 157 1.51 -33.41 -7.55
C SER A 157 2.79 -32.73 -7.04
N ILE A 158 3.11 -32.93 -5.76
CA ILE A 158 4.40 -32.57 -5.17
C ILE A 158 5.11 -33.87 -4.82
N LEU A 159 6.38 -33.97 -5.18
CA LEU A 159 7.24 -35.10 -4.87
C LEU A 159 8.32 -34.64 -3.89
N VAL A 160 8.34 -35.26 -2.72
CA VAL A 160 9.32 -35.04 -1.66
C VAL A 160 10.25 -36.25 -1.59
N GLN A 161 11.52 -36.02 -1.90
CA GLN A 161 12.61 -37.00 -1.86
C GLN A 161 13.49 -36.73 -0.64
N PRO A 162 13.34 -37.46 0.48
CA PRO A 162 14.27 -37.32 1.59
C PRO A 162 15.65 -37.85 1.20
N TYR A 163 16.69 -37.22 1.74
CA TYR A 163 18.05 -37.74 1.60
C TYR A 163 18.24 -39.05 2.40
N ASP A 164 17.52 -39.19 3.53
CA ASP A 164 17.56 -40.36 4.40
C ASP A 164 16.23 -41.11 4.44
N LYS A 165 16.22 -42.39 4.04
CA LYS A 165 15.01 -43.23 4.01
C LYS A 165 14.39 -43.47 5.39
N SER A 166 15.19 -43.38 6.46
CA SER A 166 14.71 -43.50 7.84
C SER A 166 13.78 -42.35 8.26
N SER A 167 13.92 -41.17 7.63
CA SER A 167 13.16 -39.96 7.95
C SER A 167 11.76 -39.90 7.34
N LEU A 168 11.43 -40.81 6.41
CA LEU A 168 10.14 -40.84 5.68
C LEU A 168 8.93 -40.75 6.61
N LYS A 169 8.87 -41.63 7.61
CA LYS A 169 7.75 -41.69 8.57
C LYS A 169 7.61 -40.42 9.42
N ILE A 170 8.71 -39.72 9.66
CA ILE A 170 8.71 -38.48 10.44
C ILE A 170 8.19 -37.33 9.56
N ILE A 171 8.63 -37.28 8.30
CA ILE A 171 8.18 -36.28 7.32
C ILE A 171 6.67 -36.41 7.05
N GLU A 172 6.17 -37.64 6.89
CA GLU A 172 4.72 -37.89 6.73
C GLU A 172 3.90 -37.30 7.88
N LYS A 173 4.33 -37.57 9.12
CA LYS A 173 3.67 -37.04 10.33
C LYS A 173 3.75 -35.53 10.39
N ALA A 174 4.90 -34.94 10.06
CA ALA A 174 5.09 -33.50 10.04
C ALA A 174 4.15 -32.80 9.04
N ILE A 175 3.97 -33.38 7.84
CA ILE A 175 3.08 -32.83 6.81
C ILE A 175 1.62 -32.86 7.26
N VAL A 176 1.17 -33.97 7.87
CA VAL A 176 -0.19 -34.10 8.40
C VAL A 176 -0.42 -33.13 9.56
N ASN A 177 0.53 -33.02 10.48
CA ASN A 177 0.46 -32.12 11.63
C ASN A 177 0.45 -30.64 11.25
N SER A 178 1.06 -30.28 10.11
CA SER A 178 1.14 -28.90 9.62
C SER A 178 -0.20 -28.35 9.10
N ASN A 179 -1.29 -29.12 9.17
CA ASN A 179 -2.65 -28.72 8.78
C ASN A 179 -2.75 -28.14 7.35
N LEU A 180 -1.92 -28.66 6.42
CA LEU A 180 -1.97 -28.26 5.01
C LEU A 180 -3.15 -28.89 4.26
N GLY A 181 -3.85 -29.85 4.89
CA GLY A 181 -4.97 -30.58 4.26
C GLY A 181 -4.55 -31.50 3.11
N LEU A 182 -3.26 -31.87 3.06
CA LEU A 182 -2.71 -32.77 2.04
C LEU A 182 -2.49 -34.15 2.64
N THR A 183 -2.83 -35.19 1.87
CA THR A 183 -2.60 -36.58 2.25
C THR A 183 -1.31 -37.10 1.60
N PRO A 184 -0.28 -37.48 2.37
CA PRO A 184 0.93 -38.10 1.83
C PRO A 184 0.67 -39.53 1.34
N ASN A 185 1.13 -39.86 0.14
CA ASN A 185 1.21 -41.22 -0.38
C ASN A 185 2.68 -41.65 -0.41
N ASN A 186 2.99 -42.83 0.13
CA ASN A 186 4.37 -43.28 0.27
C ASN A 186 4.69 -44.38 -0.73
N ASP A 187 5.70 -44.13 -1.56
CA ASP A 187 6.23 -45.10 -2.54
C ASP A 187 7.46 -45.86 -1.94
N GLY A 188 7.76 -45.69 -0.65
CA GLY A 188 8.87 -46.33 0.07
C GLY A 188 10.23 -45.65 -0.08
N GLU A 189 10.42 -44.84 -1.13
CA GLU A 189 11.58 -43.99 -1.35
C GLU A 189 11.21 -42.51 -1.47
N VAL A 190 10.01 -42.22 -2.00
CA VAL A 190 9.51 -40.86 -2.22
C VAL A 190 8.12 -40.70 -1.62
N ILE A 191 7.81 -39.49 -1.17
CA ILE A 191 6.47 -39.11 -0.69
C ILE A 191 5.81 -38.26 -1.77
N ARG A 192 4.61 -38.65 -2.18
CA ARG A 192 3.79 -37.96 -3.17
C ARG A 192 2.58 -37.31 -2.51
N LEU A 193 2.50 -35.99 -2.63
CA LEU A 193 1.35 -35.21 -2.17
C LEU A 193 0.48 -34.86 -3.37
N THR A 194 -0.82 -35.08 -3.22
CA THR A 194 -1.84 -34.69 -4.21
C THR A 194 -2.52 -33.41 -3.75
N VAL A 195 -2.43 -32.36 -4.57
CA VAL A 195 -3.14 -31.10 -4.33
C VAL A 195 -4.55 -31.22 -4.91
N PRO A 196 -5.61 -30.98 -4.12
CA PRO A 196 -6.97 -31.01 -4.63
C PRO A 196 -7.19 -29.87 -5.64
N GLN A 197 -7.90 -30.19 -6.72
CA GLN A 197 -8.21 -29.22 -7.77
C GLN A 197 -9.25 -28.20 -7.28
N LEU A 198 -9.08 -26.93 -7.67
CA LEU A 198 -10.06 -25.89 -7.38
C LEU A 198 -11.31 -26.04 -8.26
N THR A 199 -12.49 -26.00 -7.64
CA THR A 199 -13.79 -25.97 -8.33
C THR A 199 -13.98 -24.67 -9.11
N SER A 200 -14.84 -24.71 -10.14
CA SER A 200 -15.12 -23.56 -11.01
C SER A 200 -15.68 -22.35 -10.25
N ASP A 201 -16.53 -22.58 -9.25
CA ASP A 201 -17.12 -21.50 -8.45
C ASP A 201 -16.08 -20.83 -7.55
N ARG A 202 -15.17 -21.61 -6.95
CA ARG A 202 -14.05 -21.07 -6.16
C ARG A 202 -13.08 -20.26 -7.01
N ARG A 203 -12.82 -20.67 -8.26
CA ARG A 203 -11.99 -19.89 -9.20
C ARG A 203 -12.63 -18.51 -9.47
N LYS A 204 -13.94 -18.45 -9.72
CA LYS A 204 -14.65 -17.16 -9.92
C LYS A 204 -14.59 -16.25 -8.69
N GLU A 205 -14.67 -16.81 -7.48
CA GLU A 205 -14.51 -16.04 -6.25
C GLU A 205 -13.09 -15.46 -6.12
N LEU A 206 -12.06 -16.27 -6.41
CA LEU A 206 -10.66 -15.82 -6.36
C LEU A 206 -10.36 -14.74 -7.41
N THR A 207 -10.91 -14.85 -8.63
CA THR A 207 -10.75 -13.80 -9.65
C THR A 207 -11.30 -12.45 -9.17
N LYS A 208 -12.43 -12.44 -8.45
CA LYS A 208 -12.99 -11.20 -7.87
C LYS A 208 -12.05 -10.62 -6.81
N VAL A 209 -11.39 -11.46 -6.02
CA VAL A 209 -10.42 -11.00 -5.01
C VAL A 209 -9.16 -10.42 -5.67
N VAL A 210 -8.63 -11.09 -6.70
CA VAL A 210 -7.49 -10.60 -7.49
C VAL A 210 -7.79 -9.23 -8.10
N ALA A 211 -8.98 -9.06 -8.69
CA ALA A 211 -9.40 -7.78 -9.26
C ALA A 211 -9.43 -6.67 -8.20
N LYS A 212 -9.96 -6.94 -7.00
CA LYS A 212 -9.97 -5.97 -5.89
C LYS A 212 -8.56 -5.56 -5.47
N GLN A 213 -7.68 -6.52 -5.24
CA GLN A 213 -6.27 -6.25 -4.88
C GLN A 213 -5.52 -5.49 -5.98
N GLY A 214 -5.86 -5.75 -7.25
CA GLY A 214 -5.36 -5.00 -8.39
C GLY A 214 -5.74 -3.52 -8.37
N GLU A 215 -7.02 -3.25 -8.10
CA GLU A 215 -7.51 -1.87 -8.00
C GLU A 215 -6.92 -1.15 -6.79
N GLU A 216 -6.74 -1.81 -5.65
CA GLU A 216 -6.02 -1.27 -4.49
C GLU A 216 -4.59 -0.84 -4.86
N GLY A 217 -3.85 -1.68 -5.61
CA GLY A 217 -2.53 -1.35 -6.12
C GLY A 217 -2.53 -0.11 -7.04
N LYS A 218 -3.50 0.01 -7.95
CA LYS A 218 -3.65 1.19 -8.81
C LYS A 218 -4.01 2.44 -8.00
N VAL A 219 -4.87 2.33 -7.00
CA VAL A 219 -5.22 3.45 -6.10
C VAL A 219 -3.98 3.92 -5.33
N ALA A 220 -3.15 3.01 -4.84
CA ALA A 220 -1.89 3.36 -4.17
C ALA A 220 -0.94 4.16 -5.09
N ILE A 221 -0.75 3.74 -6.34
CA ILE A 221 0.05 4.49 -7.33
C ILE A 221 -0.53 5.90 -7.57
N ARG A 222 -1.86 6.02 -7.71
CA ARG A 222 -2.52 7.33 -7.89
C ARG A 222 -2.33 8.24 -6.69
N ASN A 223 -2.30 7.69 -5.48
CA ASN A 223 -2.03 8.44 -4.26
C ASN A 223 -0.58 8.94 -4.23
N ILE A 224 0.40 8.09 -4.58
CA ILE A 224 1.81 8.50 -4.70
C ILE A 224 1.97 9.66 -5.69
N ARG A 225 1.34 9.58 -6.87
CA ARG A 225 1.35 10.67 -7.85
C ARG A 225 0.74 11.96 -7.29
N ARG A 226 -0.39 11.86 -6.57
CA ARG A 226 -1.02 13.03 -5.93
C ARG A 226 -0.09 13.67 -4.89
N ASP A 227 0.64 12.87 -4.12
CA ASP A 227 1.59 13.37 -3.12
C ASP A 227 2.76 14.09 -3.78
N ALA A 228 3.35 13.51 -4.83
CA ALA A 228 4.44 14.14 -5.59
C ALA A 228 3.99 15.45 -6.27
N ILE A 229 2.79 15.50 -6.84
CA ILE A 229 2.23 16.75 -7.40
C ILE A 229 2.03 17.81 -6.30
N LYS A 230 1.57 17.41 -5.11
CA LYS A 230 1.43 18.35 -3.97
C LYS A 230 2.78 18.89 -3.52
N GLU A 231 3.85 18.09 -3.60
CA GLU A 231 5.21 18.55 -3.28
C GLU A 231 5.70 19.60 -4.27
N TYR A 232 5.52 19.40 -5.58
CA TYR A 232 5.83 20.43 -6.57
C TYR A 232 5.03 21.72 -6.35
N GLN A 233 3.74 21.62 -6.03
CA GLN A 233 2.91 22.80 -5.71
C GLN A 233 3.35 23.53 -4.43
N LYS A 234 4.00 22.84 -3.48
CA LYS A 234 4.58 23.49 -2.30
C LYS A 234 5.83 24.27 -2.69
N LEU A 235 6.71 23.67 -3.51
CA LEU A 235 7.94 24.29 -4.00
C LEU A 235 7.65 25.53 -4.88
N GLU A 236 6.56 25.50 -5.64
CA GLU A 236 6.04 26.66 -6.39
C GLU A 236 5.66 27.81 -5.46
N LYS A 237 4.92 27.52 -4.38
CA LYS A 237 4.53 28.53 -3.36
C LYS A 237 5.74 29.08 -2.61
N GLU A 238 6.76 28.26 -2.40
CA GLU A 238 8.06 28.66 -1.84
C GLU A 238 8.92 29.45 -2.85
N LYS A 239 8.46 29.62 -4.10
CA LYS A 239 9.14 30.31 -5.20
C LYS A 239 10.49 29.69 -5.58
N LYS A 240 10.66 28.40 -5.32
CA LYS A 240 11.83 27.62 -5.78
C LYS A 240 11.63 27.12 -7.21
N LEU A 241 10.39 26.90 -7.62
CA LEU A 241 10.05 26.49 -8.98
C LEU A 241 9.16 27.52 -9.68
N SER A 242 9.34 27.66 -10.99
CA SER A 242 8.42 28.39 -11.87
C SER A 242 7.20 27.53 -12.22
N GLU A 243 6.08 28.17 -12.57
CA GLU A 243 4.86 27.49 -13.02
C GLU A 243 5.11 26.58 -14.22
N ASP A 244 6.00 26.98 -15.12
CA ASP A 244 6.31 26.19 -16.32
C ASP A 244 7.12 24.93 -15.96
N ASN A 245 8.06 25.03 -15.02
CA ASN A 245 8.80 23.86 -14.53
C ASN A 245 7.84 22.85 -13.89
N VAL A 246 6.86 23.30 -13.11
CA VAL A 246 5.86 22.41 -12.49
C VAL A 246 5.06 21.64 -13.54
N LYS A 247 4.69 22.30 -14.65
CA LYS A 247 3.99 21.64 -15.76
C LYS A 247 4.87 20.56 -16.40
N ASP A 248 6.13 20.88 -16.70
CA ASP A 248 7.07 19.92 -17.31
C ASP A 248 7.31 18.72 -16.40
N LEU A 249 7.60 18.96 -15.11
CA LEU A 249 7.80 17.93 -14.09
C LEU A 249 6.55 17.06 -13.90
N SER A 250 5.36 17.66 -13.93
CA SER A 250 4.10 16.90 -13.84
C SER A 250 3.90 15.96 -15.03
N SER A 251 4.33 16.37 -16.23
CA SER A 251 4.27 15.56 -17.45
C SER A 251 5.25 14.39 -17.39
N ASP A 252 6.45 14.61 -16.83
CA ASP A 252 7.45 13.56 -16.64
C ASP A 252 7.03 12.54 -15.59
N LEU A 253 6.49 12.98 -14.44
CA LEU A 253 5.91 12.09 -13.44
C LEU A 253 4.75 11.26 -13.99
N GLN A 254 3.96 11.83 -14.89
CA GLN A 254 2.85 11.10 -15.51
C GLN A 254 3.37 9.93 -16.36
N LYS A 255 4.44 10.12 -17.15
CA LYS A 255 5.08 9.04 -17.94
C LYS A 255 5.54 7.90 -17.03
N VAL A 256 6.26 8.24 -15.96
CA VAL A 256 6.76 7.25 -14.97
C VAL A 256 5.58 6.50 -14.34
N THR A 257 4.54 7.22 -13.93
CA THR A 257 3.34 6.61 -13.32
C THR A 257 2.64 5.64 -14.29
N ASP A 258 2.52 6.01 -15.56
CA ASP A 258 1.86 5.19 -16.59
C ASP A 258 2.65 3.90 -16.87
N GLU A 259 3.98 3.92 -16.79
CA GLU A 259 4.81 2.71 -16.86
C GLU A 259 4.53 1.75 -15.71
N TYR A 260 4.47 2.25 -14.47
CA TYR A 260 4.18 1.40 -13.30
C TYR A 260 2.72 0.91 -13.29
N MET A 261 1.77 1.69 -13.81
CA MET A 261 0.40 1.20 -14.03
C MET A 261 0.35 0.02 -15.00
N LYS A 262 1.08 0.09 -16.12
CA LYS A 262 1.20 -1.04 -17.07
C LYS A 262 1.83 -2.27 -16.43
N LYS A 263 2.82 -2.09 -15.55
CA LYS A 263 3.43 -3.19 -14.78
C LYS A 263 2.43 -3.88 -13.84
N ILE A 264 1.55 -3.12 -13.18
CA ILE A 264 0.48 -3.73 -12.36
C ILE A 264 -0.52 -4.49 -13.24
N GLU A 265 -0.93 -3.91 -14.37
CA GLU A 265 -1.85 -4.58 -15.29
C GLU A 265 -1.29 -5.87 -15.89
N SER A 266 0.01 -5.92 -16.18
CA SER A 266 0.64 -7.14 -16.68
C SER A 266 0.66 -8.24 -15.63
N VAL A 267 1.00 -7.91 -14.37
CA VAL A 267 0.97 -8.86 -13.25
C VAL A 267 -0.46 -9.35 -12.98
N LEU A 268 -1.45 -8.47 -13.03
CA LEU A 268 -2.86 -8.83 -12.89
C LEU A 268 -3.31 -9.81 -13.98
N LYS A 269 -3.05 -9.49 -15.25
CA LYS A 269 -3.41 -10.35 -16.39
C LYS A 269 -2.72 -11.72 -16.31
N GLN A 270 -1.47 -11.77 -15.84
CA GLN A 270 -0.77 -13.04 -15.61
C GLN A 270 -1.50 -13.88 -14.55
N LYS A 271 -1.90 -13.26 -13.43
CA LYS A 271 -2.55 -13.99 -12.34
C LYS A 271 -3.98 -14.42 -12.69
N GLU A 272 -4.73 -13.60 -13.41
CA GLU A 272 -6.05 -13.94 -13.92
C GLU A 272 -6.00 -15.12 -14.89
N LYS A 273 -5.02 -15.12 -15.81
CA LYS A 273 -4.78 -16.25 -16.71
C LYS A 273 -4.47 -17.52 -15.94
N GLU A 274 -3.57 -17.46 -14.95
CA GLU A 274 -3.22 -18.60 -14.10
C GLU A 274 -4.44 -19.22 -13.40
N LEU A 275 -5.38 -18.39 -12.92
CA LEU A 275 -6.60 -18.87 -12.25
C LEU A 275 -7.60 -19.50 -13.22
N LEU A 276 -7.60 -19.09 -14.49
CA LEU A 276 -8.53 -19.59 -15.51
C LEU A 276 -7.96 -20.80 -16.28
N SER A 277 -6.65 -20.86 -16.49
CA SER A 277 -5.97 -21.89 -17.27
C SER A 277 -5.56 -23.10 -16.42
N VAL A 278 -6.53 -23.99 -16.11
CA VAL A 278 -6.30 -25.39 -15.68
C VAL A 278 -7.48 -26.23 -16.13
#